data_AF-A0A970I6B8-F1
#
_entry.id   AF-A0A970I6B8-F1
#
_cell.length_a   1.000
_cell.length_b   1.000
_cell.length_c   1.000
_cell.angle_alpha   90.00
_cell.angle_beta   90.00
_cell.angle_gamma   90.00
#
_symmetry.space_group_name_H-M   'P 1'
#
loop_
_entity.id
_entity.type
_entity.pdbx_description
1 polymer ?
#
loop_
_entity_poly.entity_id
_entity_poly.type
_entity_poly.pdbx_seq_one_letter_code
_entity_poly.pdbx_strand_id
1 'polypeptide(L)' 'MFKLGDKVKVIDDNQKGKVIKVQKNLVTILNEFGFEESFFAHELLPDLSLEIGKVIIQEPA' A
#
# COMPACT_ATOMS: atom_id res chain seq x y z
N MET A 1 -9.76 3.53 -0.17
CA MET A 1 -9.82 3.54 -1.65
C MET A 1 -8.45 3.96 -2.15
N PHE A 2 -7.84 3.20 -3.08
CA PHE A 2 -6.47 3.45 -3.55
C PHE A 2 -6.39 4.63 -4.51
N LYS A 3 -5.27 5.34 -4.50
CA LYS A 3 -4.96 6.45 -5.43
C LYS A 3 -3.62 6.23 -6.13
N LEU A 4 -3.43 6.94 -7.24
CA LEU A 4 -2.17 6.96 -7.97
C LEU A 4 -1.01 7.29 -7.03
N GLY A 5 0.03 6.47 -7.08
CA GLY A 5 1.24 6.61 -6.30
C GLY A 5 1.25 5.93 -4.94
N ASP A 6 0.12 5.39 -4.47
CA ASP A 6 0.10 4.57 -3.26
C ASP A 6 1.01 3.36 -3.40
N LYS A 7 1.73 3.02 -2.33
CA LYS A 7 2.42 1.74 -2.20
C LYS A 7 1.44 0.72 -1.63
N VAL A 8 1.40 -0.45 -2.24
CA VAL A 8 0.47 -1.52 -1.88
C VAL A 8 1.18 -2.87 -1.89
N LYS A 9 0.60 -3.82 -1.16
CA LYS A 9 0.97 -5.24 -1.11
C LYS A 9 -0.21 -6.08 -1.57
N VAL A 10 0.07 -7.20 -2.22
CA VAL A 10 -0.93 -8.21 -2.58
C VAL A 10 -1.17 -9.11 -1.36
N ILE A 11 -2.41 -9.51 -1.09
CA ILE A 11 -2.75 -10.29 0.12
C ILE A 11 -2.19 -11.73 0.04
N ASP A 12 -2.36 -12.37 -1.11
CA ASP A 12 -2.07 -13.81 -1.28
C ASP A 12 -0.70 -14.08 -1.93
N ASP A 13 0.10 -13.03 -2.16
CA ASP A 13 1.44 -13.15 -2.72
C ASP A 13 2.42 -12.19 -2.02
N ASN A 14 3.71 -12.53 -2.01
CA ASN A 14 4.79 -11.67 -1.55
C ASN A 14 5.16 -10.62 -2.63
N GLN A 15 4.15 -9.95 -3.15
CA GLN A 15 4.27 -8.94 -4.18
C GLN A 15 3.89 -7.57 -3.62
N LYS A 16 4.67 -6.57 -4.01
CA LYS A 16 4.45 -5.16 -3.68
C LYS A 16 4.62 -4.31 -4.92
N GLY A 17 3.96 -3.16 -4.93
CA GLY A 17 4.06 -2.25 -6.05
C GLY A 17 3.51 -0.87 -5.75
N LYS A 18 3.59 -0.02 -6.76
CA LYS A 18 3.06 1.35 -6.74
C LYS A 18 1.86 1.43 -7.66
N VAL A 19 0.75 1.98 -7.19
CA VAL A 19 -0.46 2.18 -8.00
C VAL A 19 -0.16 3.15 -9.14
N ILE A 20 -0.36 2.70 -10.39
CA ILE A 20 -0.17 3.49 -11.61
C ILE A 20 -1.48 3.75 -12.37
N LYS A 21 -2.56 3.02 -12.03
CA LYS A 21 -3.88 3.21 -12.63
C LYS A 21 -4.98 2.73 -11.69
N VAL A 22 -6.10 3.44 -11.67
CA VAL A 22 -7.31 3.03 -10.95
C VAL A 22 -8.51 3.15 -11.88
N GLN A 23 -9.25 2.06 -12.06
CA GLN A 23 -10.48 2.01 -12.85
C GLN A 23 -11.56 1.25 -12.08
N LYS A 24 -12.51 1.98 -11.49
CA LYS A 24 -13.56 1.41 -10.63
C LYS A 24 -12.96 0.57 -9.49
N ASN A 25 -13.09 -0.75 -9.55
CA ASN A 25 -12.59 -1.72 -8.58
C ASN A 25 -11.29 -2.42 -9.01
N LEU A 26 -10.76 -2.12 -10.20
CA LEU A 26 -9.51 -2.66 -10.71
C LEU A 26 -8.38 -1.63 -10.53
N VAL A 27 -7.26 -2.08 -9.98
CA VAL A 27 -6.09 -1.27 -9.66
C VAL A 27 -4.88 -1.88 -10.35
N THR A 28 -4.20 -1.10 -11.20
CA THR A 28 -2.94 -1.52 -11.82
C THR A 28 -1.77 -1.01 -11.00
N ILE A 29 -0.83 -1.89 -10.67
CA ILE A 29 0.40 -1.57 -9.97
C ILE A 29 1.61 -1.79 -10.88
N LEU A 30 2.65 -0.98 -10.67
CA LEU A 30 3.99 -1.26 -11.16
C LEU A 30 4.74 -1.99 -10.05
N ASN A 31 5.14 -3.24 -10.29
CA ASN A 31 5.86 -4.05 -9.30
C ASN A 31 7.35 -3.67 -9.25
N GLU A 32 8.11 -4.27 -8.32
CA GLU A 32 9.54 -3.97 -8.15
C GLU A 32 10.45 -4.46 -9.29
N PHE A 33 9.95 -5.32 -10.17
CA PHE A 33 10.64 -5.84 -11.34
C PHE A 33 10.33 -5.06 -12.63
N GLY A 34 9.46 -4.05 -12.56
CA GLY A 34 9.08 -3.22 -13.70
C GLY A 34 7.91 -3.76 -14.53
N PHE A 35 7.17 -4.75 -14.03
CA PHE A 35 5.95 -5.24 -14.69
C PHE A 35 4.70 -4.52 -14.21
N GLU A 36 3.73 -4.36 -15.12
CA GLU A 36 2.40 -3.82 -14.84
C GLU A 36 1.40 -4.95 -14.65
N GLU A 37 0.73 -4.96 -13.51
CA GLU A 37 -0.20 -6.03 -13.13
C GLU A 37 -1.46 -5.42 -12.51
N SER A 38 -2.62 -6.03 -12.77
CA SER A 38 -3.92 -5.49 -12.33
C SER A 38 -4.61 -6.43 -11.35
N PHE A 39 -5.08 -5.86 -10.24
CA PHE A 39 -5.72 -6.56 -9.13
C PHE A 39 -7.04 -5.89 -8.76
N PHE A 40 -7.97 -6.64 -8.19
CA PHE A 40 -9.14 -6.05 -7.55
C PHE A 40 -8.74 -5.34 -6.26
N ALA A 41 -9.47 -4.26 -5.92
CA ALA A 41 -9.19 -3.47 -4.73
C ALA A 41 -9.26 -4.28 -3.41
N HIS A 42 -9.94 -5.42 -3.38
CA HIS A 42 -9.98 -6.28 -2.19
C HIS A 42 -8.79 -7.25 -2.07
N GLU A 43 -7.96 -7.36 -3.11
CA GLU A 43 -6.74 -8.19 -3.14
C GLU A 43 -5.50 -7.40 -2.71
N LEU A 44 -5.66 -6.10 -2.43
CA LEU A 44 -4.58 -5.17 -2.12
C LEU A 44 -4.71 -4.63 -0.69
N LEU A 45 -3.56 -4.44 -0.05
CA LEU A 45 -3.43 -3.75 1.23
C LEU A 45 -2.49 -2.55 1.10
N PRO A 46 -2.76 -1.43 1.79
CA PRO A 46 -1.80 -0.32 1.89
C PRO A 46 -0.47 -0.77 2.50
N ASP A 47 0.65 -0.41 1.87
CA ASP A 47 1.98 -0.65 2.42
C ASP A 47 2.37 0.50 3.36
N LEU A 48 1.74 0.52 4.53
CA LEU A 48 1.98 1.53 5.56
C LEU A 48 3.18 1.13 6.40
N SER A 49 4.15 2.03 6.50
CA SER A 49 5.18 1.98 7.54
C SER A 49 4.54 2.51 8.83
N LEU A 50 4.63 1.76 9.93
CA LEU A 50 4.34 2.32 11.24
C LEU A 50 5.47 3.30 11.57
N GLU A 51 5.19 4.60 11.50
CA GLU A 51 6.05 5.57 12.16
C GLU A 51 5.88 5.36 13.66
N ILE A 52 6.95 4.93 14.34
CA ILE A 52 6.95 4.81 15.80
C ILE A 52 6.73 6.21 16.35
N GLY A 53 5.52 6.49 16.80
CA GLY A 53 5.16 7.74 17.46
C GLY A 53 6.07 7.97 18.66
N LYS A 54 6.65 9.16 18.76
CA LYS A 54 7.46 9.59 19.89
C LYS A 54 6.57 9.57 21.14
N VAL A 55 6.74 8.58 22.01
CA VAL A 55 6.01 8.51 23.29
C VAL A 55 6.63 9.54 24.24
N ILE A 56 5.87 10.60 24.56
CA ILE A 56 6.25 11.55 25.62
C ILE A 56 5.65 11.01 26.92
N ILE A 57 6.50 10.49 27.80
CA ILE A 57 6.10 10.11 29.16
C ILE A 57 6.04 11.41 29.97
N GLN A 58 4.86 11.80 30.45
CA GLN A 58 4.73 12.88 31.44
C GLN A 58 4.88 12.27 32.83
N GLU A 59 5.92 12.67 33.57
CA GLU A 59 6.05 12.32 34.97
C GLU A 59 4.99 13.10 35.79
N PRO A 60 4.27 12.44 36.71
CA PRO A 60 3.35 13.13 37.60
C PRO A 60 4.13 14.05 38.55
N ALA A 61 3.59 15.26 38.75
CA ALA A 61 4.14 16.29 39.62
C ALA A 61 4.11 15.91 41.11
#